data_AF-A0A950DVW8-F1
#
_entry.id   AF-A0A950DVW8-F1
#
_cell.length_a   1.000
_cell.length_b   1.000
_cell.length_c   1.000
_cell.angle_alpha   90.00
_cell.angle_beta   90.00
_cell.angle_gamma   90.00
#
_symmetry.space_group_name_H-M   'P 1'
#
loop_
_entity.id
_entity.type
_entity.pdbx_description
1 polymer ?
#
loop_
_entity_poly.entity_id
_entity_poly.type
_entity_poly.pdbx_seq_one_letter_code
_entity_poly.pdbx_strand_id
1 'polypeptide(L)'
;MKTGIIGLPQVGKTSLFRMLTRARAEHANPREAHIGVAQVPDDRLDRLAALFDPRKLVHATVEYSDVAAMPSHQKAAEGDGGARPQGISEALAASIRNMDSLAHVVRAFDDPAVPHVGALDPLRDIQNVEFDLLVSDLAQVEKRLERLEKDLKKMRSPDLEKENELLLRARAHLETERPLREMEMSPEDKKRVRGFMFLSEKPMLYVLNIGESAELGQALEQAPAAFRVTEAAARP
;
A
#
# COMPACT_ATOMS: atom_id res chain seq x y z
N MET A 1 -13.48 -6.90 -3.01
CA MET A 1 -12.34 -5.96 -3.04
C MET A 1 -11.74 -5.93 -1.65
N LYS A 2 -10.43 -6.17 -1.54
CA LYS A 2 -9.68 -6.22 -0.30
C LYS A 2 -8.62 -5.12 -0.28
N THR A 3 -8.71 -4.23 0.69
CA THR A 3 -7.76 -3.12 0.88
C THR A 3 -6.80 -3.44 2.02
N GLY A 4 -5.50 -3.43 1.74
CA GLY A 4 -4.46 -3.56 2.77
C GLY A 4 -4.13 -2.21 3.40
N ILE A 5 -4.24 -2.10 4.73
CA ILE A 5 -3.79 -0.92 5.48
C ILE A 5 -2.32 -1.11 5.79
N ILE A 6 -1.47 -0.28 5.19
CA ILE A 6 0.00 -0.32 5.33
C ILE A 6 0.54 0.97 5.91
N GLY A 7 1.82 0.97 6.28
CA GLY A 7 2.52 2.13 6.83
C GLY A 7 3.51 1.74 7.92
N LEU A 8 4.35 2.70 8.28
CA LEU A 8 5.39 2.54 9.30
C LEU A 8 4.79 2.18 10.69
N PRO A 9 5.61 1.72 11.65
CA PRO A 9 5.15 1.49 13.02
C PRO A 9 4.55 2.77 13.63
N GLN A 10 3.53 2.60 14.49
CA GLN A 10 2.95 3.70 15.29
C GLN A 10 2.33 4.88 14.53
N VAL A 11 1.99 4.70 13.24
CA VAL A 11 1.29 5.72 12.43
C VAL A 11 -0.23 5.76 12.64
N GLY A 12 -0.81 4.81 13.39
CA GLY A 12 -2.26 4.72 13.65
C GLY A 12 -3.05 3.69 12.82
N LYS A 13 -2.38 2.75 12.12
CA LYS A 13 -3.02 1.71 11.28
C LYS A 13 -4.15 0.95 11.97
N THR A 14 -3.86 0.38 13.14
CA THR A 14 -4.83 -0.44 13.89
C THR A 14 -6.00 0.41 14.41
N SER A 15 -5.77 1.68 14.72
CA SER A 15 -6.84 2.62 15.07
C SER A 15 -7.77 2.84 13.88
N LEU A 16 -7.22 3.13 12.69
CA LEU A 16 -7.99 3.27 11.46
C LEU A 16 -8.78 2.00 11.12
N PHE A 17 -8.14 0.83 11.19
CA PHE A 17 -8.79 -0.45 10.98
C PHE A 17 -10.01 -0.65 11.88
N ARG A 18 -9.88 -0.37 13.18
CA ARG A 18 -10.96 -0.48 14.16
C ARG A 18 -12.09 0.51 13.88
N MET A 19 -11.75 1.75 13.51
CA MET A 19 -12.75 2.77 13.16
C MET A 19 -13.59 2.35 11.95
N LEU A 20 -12.96 1.83 10.90
CA LEU A 20 -13.64 1.42 9.66
C LEU A 20 -14.50 0.17 9.86
N THR A 21 -13.97 -0.85 10.52
CA THR A 21 -14.62 -2.17 10.62
C THR A 21 -15.59 -2.26 11.78
N ARG A 22 -15.54 -1.31 12.73
CA ARG A 22 -16.21 -1.39 14.03
C ARG A 22 -15.93 -2.70 14.77
N ALA A 23 -14.85 -3.39 14.39
CA ALA A 23 -14.48 -4.67 14.96
C ALA A 23 -14.05 -4.46 16.41
N ARG A 24 -14.75 -5.12 17.34
CA ARG A 24 -14.23 -5.38 18.69
C ARG A 24 -13.19 -6.48 18.56
N ALA A 25 -11.98 -6.15 18.16
CA ALA A 25 -10.92 -7.15 18.05
C ALA A 25 -10.53 -7.65 19.46
N GLU A 26 -11.10 -8.78 19.86
CA GLU A 26 -10.51 -9.62 20.92
C GLU A 26 -9.15 -10.13 20.45
N HIS A 27 -8.21 -10.14 21.40
CA HIS A 27 -6.77 -10.19 21.15
C HIS A 27 -6.31 -11.59 20.71
N ALA A 28 -5.22 -11.66 19.93
CA ALA A 28 -4.29 -12.80 20.00
C ALA A 28 -2.87 -12.46 19.50
N ASN A 29 -2.68 -11.93 18.29
CA ASN A 29 -1.33 -11.86 17.68
C ASN A 29 -1.05 -10.56 16.88
N PRO A 30 0.02 -9.80 17.20
CA PRO A 30 0.47 -8.63 16.42
C PRO A 30 1.11 -8.94 15.06
N ARG A 31 1.36 -10.23 14.76
CA ARG A 31 2.08 -10.70 13.56
C ARG A 31 1.17 -11.25 12.47
N GLU A 32 -0.12 -11.43 12.74
CA GLU A 32 -1.10 -11.93 11.77
C GLU A 32 -1.93 -10.77 11.22
N ALA A 33 -2.22 -10.80 9.92
CA ALA A 33 -3.05 -9.79 9.29
C ALA A 33 -4.50 -9.90 9.80
N HIS A 34 -5.05 -8.79 10.32
CA HIS A 34 -6.43 -8.77 10.81
C HIS A 34 -7.37 -8.39 9.68
N ILE A 35 -8.36 -9.23 9.40
CA ILE A 35 -9.35 -8.99 8.35
C ILE A 35 -10.64 -8.51 8.98
N GLY A 36 -11.22 -7.43 8.45
CA GLY A 36 -12.51 -6.91 8.89
C GLY A 36 -13.33 -6.38 7.72
N VAL A 37 -14.64 -6.41 7.86
CA VAL A 37 -15.58 -5.96 6.82
C VAL A 37 -16.27 -4.69 7.27
N ALA A 38 -16.22 -3.65 6.45
CA ALA A 38 -16.91 -2.39 6.67
C ALA A 38 -18.07 -2.23 5.68
N GLN A 39 -19.18 -1.63 6.14
CA GLN A 39 -20.27 -1.22 5.26
C GLN A 39 -19.95 0.16 4.67
N VAL A 40 -20.22 0.33 3.39
CA VAL A 40 -20.05 1.60 2.68
C VAL A 40 -21.30 2.46 2.93
N PRO A 41 -21.17 3.62 3.59
CA PRO A 41 -22.27 4.58 3.71
C PRO A 41 -22.64 5.12 2.33
N ASP A 42 -23.93 5.11 1.98
CA ASP A 42 -24.41 5.61 0.68
C ASP A 42 -25.78 6.29 0.83
N ASP A 43 -25.77 7.63 0.89
CA ASP A 43 -26.96 8.46 1.01
C ASP A 43 -28.01 8.17 -0.08
N ARG A 44 -27.60 7.67 -1.26
CA ARG A 44 -28.53 7.33 -2.35
C ARG A 44 -29.33 6.09 -2.00
N LEU A 45 -28.66 5.09 -1.41
CA LEU A 45 -29.30 3.88 -0.93
C LEU A 45 -30.26 4.20 0.22
N ASP A 46 -29.85 5.09 1.14
CA ASP A 46 -30.68 5.52 2.25
C ASP A 46 -31.95 6.26 1.77
N ARG A 47 -31.82 7.13 0.76
CA ARG A 47 -32.97 7.80 0.12
C ARG A 47 -33.93 6.81 -0.53
N LEU A 48 -33.42 5.78 -1.21
CA LEU A 48 -34.26 4.73 -1.79
C LEU A 48 -34.97 3.91 -0.70
N ALA A 49 -34.26 3.59 0.38
CA ALA A 49 -34.85 2.88 1.51
C ALA A 49 -36.02 3.66 2.12
N ALA A 50 -35.88 4.98 2.27
CA ALA A 50 -36.94 5.86 2.79
C ALA A 50 -38.17 5.93 1.86
N LEU A 51 -37.99 5.80 0.54
CA LEU A 51 -39.10 5.86 -0.44
C LEU A 51 -39.87 4.55 -0.57
N PHE A 52 -39.17 3.42 -0.47
CA PHE A 52 -39.75 2.11 -0.78
C PHE A 52 -39.97 1.22 0.45
N ASP A 53 -39.49 1.63 1.62
CA ASP A 53 -39.58 0.90 2.90
C ASP A 53 -39.29 -0.62 2.76
N PRO A 54 -38.09 -0.99 2.27
CA PRO A 54 -37.78 -2.38 2.01
C PRO A 54 -37.64 -3.15 3.32
N ARG A 55 -38.07 -4.42 3.33
CA ARG A 55 -37.91 -5.31 4.51
C ARG A 55 -36.46 -5.48 4.96
N LYS A 56 -35.49 -5.25 4.06
CA LYS A 56 -34.06 -5.37 4.35
C LYS A 56 -33.27 -4.37 3.52
N LEU A 57 -32.42 -3.59 4.19
CA LEU A 57 -31.42 -2.73 3.56
C LEU A 57 -30.06 -3.41 3.58
N VAL A 58 -29.39 -3.51 2.43
CA VAL A 58 -28.07 -4.15 2.32
C VAL A 58 -27.10 -3.16 1.69
N HIS A 59 -26.15 -2.71 2.50
CA HIS A 59 -25.06 -1.84 2.04
C HIS A 59 -24.01 -2.65 1.28
N ALA A 60 -23.33 -1.99 0.33
CA ALA A 60 -22.09 -2.52 -0.22
C ALA A 60 -21.04 -2.67 0.90
N THR A 61 -20.12 -3.63 0.75
CA THR A 61 -19.09 -3.89 1.75
C THR A 61 -17.69 -3.82 1.16
N VAL A 62 -16.73 -3.40 1.98
CA VAL A 62 -15.30 -3.42 1.66
C VAL A 62 -14.58 -4.23 2.73
N GLU A 63 -13.68 -5.11 2.31
CA GLU A 63 -12.82 -5.87 3.22
C GLU A 63 -11.52 -5.09 3.44
N TYR A 64 -11.17 -4.85 4.69
CA TYR A 64 -9.90 -4.25 5.11
C TYR A 64 -9.03 -5.30 5.77
N SER A 65 -7.73 -5.21 5.51
CA SER A 65 -6.70 -6.01 6.18
C SER A 65 -5.72 -5.10 6.89
N ASP A 66 -5.59 -5.16 8.22
CA ASP A 66 -4.47 -4.52 8.94
C ASP A 66 -3.22 -5.35 8.67
N VAL A 67 -2.30 -4.81 7.88
CA VAL A 67 -1.08 -5.49 7.49
C VAL A 67 0.03 -5.15 8.48
N ALA A 68 0.93 -6.11 8.74
CA ALA A 68 2.09 -5.87 9.58
C ALA A 68 2.86 -4.62 9.14
N ALA A 69 3.46 -3.93 10.11
CA ALA A 69 4.13 -2.65 9.85
C ALA A 69 5.30 -2.79 8.87
N MET A 70 5.46 -1.80 8.00
CA MET A 70 6.62 -1.67 7.12
C MET A 70 7.89 -1.47 7.95
N PRO A 71 9.05 -1.97 7.51
CA PRO A 71 10.31 -1.75 8.21
C PRO A 71 10.64 -0.26 8.29
N SER A 72 11.11 0.19 9.46
CA SER A 72 11.58 1.57 9.63
C SER A 72 13.04 1.69 9.23
N HIS A 73 13.36 2.53 8.26
CA HIS A 73 14.74 2.79 7.81
C HIS A 73 15.60 3.53 8.83
N GLN A 74 14.99 4.16 9.84
CA GLN A 74 15.70 4.98 10.85
C GLN A 74 16.54 4.17 11.86
N LYS A 75 16.21 2.88 12.10
CA LYS A 75 16.93 2.04 13.08
C LYS A 75 18.29 1.53 12.60
N ALA A 76 18.65 1.74 11.33
CA ALA A 76 19.94 1.29 10.80
C ALA A 76 21.12 2.18 11.20
N ALA A 77 20.87 3.36 11.81
CA ALA A 77 21.91 4.36 12.07
C ALA A 77 22.55 4.29 13.47
N GLU A 78 21.97 3.57 14.44
CA GLU A 78 22.47 3.55 15.82
C GLU A 78 22.72 2.11 16.31
N GLY A 79 23.97 1.65 16.22
CA GLY A 79 24.54 0.73 17.21
C GLY A 79 24.87 -0.70 16.78
N ASP A 80 24.22 -1.29 15.77
CA ASP A 80 24.52 -2.67 15.35
C ASP A 80 25.14 -2.71 13.96
N GLY A 81 26.42 -3.09 13.91
CA GLY A 81 27.28 -3.07 12.73
C GLY A 81 26.64 -3.62 11.45
N GLY A 82 26.55 -2.76 10.43
CA GLY A 82 26.45 -3.17 9.03
C GLY A 82 25.13 -3.82 8.58
N ALA A 83 24.04 -3.69 9.33
CA ALA A 83 22.75 -4.19 8.88
C ALA A 83 22.22 -3.37 7.70
N ARG A 84 22.27 -3.95 6.49
CA ARG A 84 21.62 -3.43 5.28
C ARG A 84 20.16 -3.05 5.59
N PRO A 85 19.60 -1.98 4.99
CA PRO A 85 18.17 -1.69 5.10
C PRO A 85 17.40 -2.97 4.76
N GLN A 86 16.66 -3.47 5.75
CA GLN A 86 15.91 -4.71 5.63
C GLN A 86 14.68 -4.38 4.80
N GLY A 87 14.71 -4.74 3.52
CA GLY A 87 13.53 -4.64 2.65
C GLY A 87 12.36 -5.47 3.20
N ILE A 88 11.21 -5.36 2.53
CA ILE A 88 9.98 -6.06 2.92
C ILE A 88 10.25 -7.56 3.09
N SER A 89 9.96 -8.11 4.27
CA SER A 89 10.04 -9.56 4.48
C SER A 89 9.09 -10.30 3.53
N GLU A 90 9.45 -11.51 3.09
CA GLU A 90 8.61 -12.28 2.16
C GLU A 90 7.19 -12.54 2.72
N ALA A 91 7.04 -12.70 4.04
CA ALA A 91 5.73 -12.86 4.68
C ALA A 91 4.86 -11.58 4.59
N LEU A 92 5.49 -10.41 4.76
CA LEU A 92 4.82 -9.12 4.58
C LEU A 92 4.48 -8.89 3.10
N ALA A 93 5.42 -9.15 2.19
CA ALA A 93 5.17 -9.05 0.75
C ALA A 93 4.01 -9.96 0.32
N ALA A 94 4.00 -11.22 0.74
CA ALA A 94 2.91 -12.16 0.46
C ALA A 94 1.54 -11.67 0.98
N SER A 95 1.51 -11.03 2.16
CA SER A 95 0.29 -10.44 2.70
C SER A 95 -0.20 -9.29 1.81
N ILE A 96 0.68 -8.41 1.35
CA ILE A 96 0.36 -7.28 0.47
C ILE A 96 -0.06 -7.77 -0.93
N ARG A 97 0.57 -8.83 -1.48
CA ARG A 97 0.22 -9.40 -2.80
C ARG A 97 -1.25 -9.82 -2.88
N ASN A 98 -1.80 -10.33 -1.79
CA ASN A 98 -3.21 -10.75 -1.67
C ASN A 98 -4.23 -9.60 -1.57
N MET A 99 -3.78 -8.34 -1.66
CA MET A 99 -4.65 -7.16 -1.62
C MET A 99 -4.92 -6.64 -3.04
N ASP A 100 -6.11 -6.07 -3.23
CA ASP A 100 -6.50 -5.42 -4.49
C ASP A 100 -6.03 -3.95 -4.52
N SER A 101 -5.92 -3.31 -3.36
CA SER A 101 -5.52 -1.91 -3.19
C SER A 101 -4.85 -1.69 -1.83
N LEU A 102 -4.15 -0.56 -1.69
CA LEU A 102 -3.43 -0.20 -0.47
C LEU A 102 -3.94 1.12 0.10
N ALA A 103 -4.13 1.17 1.41
CA ALA A 103 -4.34 2.39 2.18
C ALA A 103 -3.07 2.64 3.01
N HIS A 104 -2.24 3.59 2.57
CA HIS A 104 -1.00 3.92 3.23
C HIS A 104 -1.23 4.99 4.30
N VAL A 105 -1.21 4.57 5.56
CA VAL A 105 -1.35 5.47 6.72
C VAL A 105 -0.01 6.14 7.01
N VAL A 106 -0.01 7.46 7.01
CA VAL A 106 1.18 8.30 7.19
C VAL A 106 1.00 9.15 8.43
N ARG A 107 2.00 9.12 9.34
CA ARG A 107 1.97 9.93 10.57
C ARG A 107 2.23 11.38 10.21
N ALA A 108 1.34 12.28 10.61
CA ALA A 108 1.43 13.72 10.48
C ALA A 108 0.99 14.43 11.77
N PHE A 109 1.31 13.80 12.90
CA PHE A 109 1.06 14.31 14.24
C PHE A 109 2.31 14.12 15.11
N ASP A 110 2.52 15.07 16.00
CA ASP A 110 3.50 14.95 17.07
C ASP A 110 2.75 14.67 18.38
N ASP A 111 3.21 13.67 19.12
CA ASP A 111 2.61 13.25 20.39
C ASP A 111 3.73 12.67 21.28
N PRO A 112 4.04 13.31 22.42
CA PRO A 112 5.04 12.82 23.37
C PRO A 112 4.75 11.40 23.89
N ALA A 113 3.49 10.96 23.89
CA ALA A 113 3.09 9.61 24.30
C ALA A 113 3.34 8.54 23.23
N VAL A 114 3.63 8.94 21.99
CA VAL A 114 3.92 8.03 20.86
C VAL A 114 5.35 8.30 20.37
N PRO A 115 6.36 7.61 20.95
CA PRO A 115 7.77 7.84 20.63
C PRO A 115 8.03 7.78 19.12
N HIS A 116 8.59 8.85 18.56
CA HIS A 116 9.07 8.88 17.18
C HIS A 116 10.58 9.03 17.18
N VAL A 117 11.27 8.30 16.30
CA VAL A 117 12.71 8.46 16.12
C VAL A 117 12.92 9.50 15.01
N GLY A 118 13.74 10.50 15.27
CA GLY A 118 14.04 11.56 14.30
C GLY A 118 12.88 12.53 14.07
N ALA A 119 13.05 13.37 13.05
CA ALA A 119 12.06 14.39 12.69
C ALA A 119 10.86 13.78 11.94
N LEU A 120 9.67 14.29 12.28
CA LEU A 120 8.42 14.01 11.58
C LEU A 120 8.51 14.52 10.14
N ASP A 121 8.50 13.61 9.17
CA ASP A 121 8.54 13.93 7.74
C ASP A 121 7.65 12.95 6.96
N PRO A 122 6.35 13.29 6.77
CA PRO A 122 5.41 12.42 6.08
C PRO A 122 5.81 12.10 4.64
N LEU A 123 6.44 13.05 3.93
CA LEU A 123 6.85 12.86 2.54
C LEU A 123 7.98 11.84 2.45
N ARG A 124 9.00 11.96 3.31
CA ARG A 124 10.08 10.97 3.43
C ARG A 124 9.53 9.58 3.75
N ASP A 125 8.58 9.51 4.68
CA ASP A 125 7.98 8.23 5.09
C ASP A 125 7.17 7.60 3.94
N ILE A 126 6.48 8.41 3.11
CA ILE A 126 5.84 7.96 1.87
C ILE A 126 6.88 7.38 0.91
N GLN A 127 7.96 8.12 0.63
CA GLN A 127 9.01 7.72 -0.29
C GLN A 127 9.70 6.43 0.13
N ASN A 128 9.96 6.26 1.43
CA ASN A 128 10.58 5.06 1.98
C ASN A 128 9.72 3.81 1.76
N VAL A 129 8.42 3.89 2.05
CA VAL A 129 7.50 2.76 1.84
C VAL A 129 7.35 2.48 0.35
N GLU A 130 7.25 3.50 -0.50
CA GLU A 130 7.18 3.33 -1.95
C GLU A 130 8.44 2.61 -2.46
N PHE A 131 9.62 3.07 -2.05
CA PHE A 131 10.90 2.46 -2.41
C PHE A 131 10.96 0.98 -2.03
N ASP A 132 10.49 0.61 -0.84
CA ASP A 132 10.43 -0.78 -0.41
C ASP A 132 9.54 -1.65 -1.32
N LEU A 133 8.40 -1.11 -1.80
CA LEU A 133 7.53 -1.81 -2.77
C LEU A 133 8.26 -1.99 -4.11
N LEU A 134 8.94 -0.94 -4.60
CA LEU A 134 9.68 -0.94 -5.87
C LEU A 134 10.81 -1.97 -5.86
N VAL A 135 11.61 -2.00 -4.79
CA VAL A 135 12.72 -2.95 -4.64
C VAL A 135 12.20 -4.38 -4.62
N SER A 136 11.06 -4.63 -3.96
CA SER A 136 10.46 -5.96 -3.95
C SER A 136 10.02 -6.41 -5.34
N ASP A 137 9.42 -5.52 -6.13
CA ASP A 137 8.98 -5.84 -7.49
C ASP A 137 10.18 -5.99 -8.44
N LEU A 138 11.19 -5.14 -8.32
CA LEU A 138 12.41 -5.19 -9.13
C LEU A 138 13.11 -6.53 -8.98
N ALA A 139 13.29 -7.01 -7.74
CA ALA A 139 13.88 -8.32 -7.48
C ALA A 139 13.07 -9.47 -8.09
N GLN A 140 11.73 -9.34 -8.12
CA GLN A 140 10.86 -10.34 -8.76
C GLN A 140 11.00 -10.33 -10.29
N VAL A 141 11.05 -9.13 -10.89
CA VAL A 141 11.26 -8.93 -12.33
C VAL A 141 12.60 -9.50 -12.79
N GLU A 142 13.69 -9.16 -12.11
CA GLU A 142 15.04 -9.63 -12.43
C GLU A 142 15.12 -11.16 -12.39
N LYS A 143 14.61 -11.76 -11.30
CA LYS A 143 14.58 -13.22 -11.15
C LYS A 143 13.77 -13.91 -12.26
N ARG A 144 12.71 -13.28 -12.77
CA ARG A 144 11.94 -13.84 -13.89
C ARG A 144 12.66 -13.67 -15.21
N LEU A 145 13.30 -12.51 -15.46
CA LEU A 145 14.09 -12.27 -16.67
C LEU A 145 15.22 -13.31 -16.81
N GLU A 146 15.94 -13.64 -15.73
CA GLU A 146 16.97 -14.69 -15.75
C GLU A 146 16.42 -16.07 -16.16
N ARG A 147 15.18 -16.39 -15.77
CA ARG A 147 14.52 -17.64 -16.15
C ARG A 147 14.05 -17.60 -17.59
N LEU A 148 13.46 -16.48 -18.02
CA LEU A 148 13.02 -16.27 -19.39
C LEU A 148 14.16 -16.37 -20.39
N GLU A 149 15.36 -15.88 -20.06
CA GLU A 149 16.52 -16.04 -20.92
C GLU A 149 16.85 -17.52 -21.19
N LYS A 150 16.72 -18.38 -20.17
CA LYS A 150 16.93 -19.83 -20.29
C LYS A 150 15.79 -20.49 -21.07
N ASP A 151 14.55 -20.07 -20.83
CA ASP A 151 13.35 -20.62 -21.49
C ASP A 151 13.36 -20.29 -22.99
N LEU A 152 13.68 -19.04 -23.36
CA LEU A 152 13.79 -18.58 -24.76
C LEU A 152 14.89 -19.31 -25.53
N LYS A 153 16.02 -19.64 -24.88
CA LYS A 153 17.09 -20.44 -25.49
C LYS A 153 16.64 -21.88 -25.78
N LYS A 154 15.77 -22.45 -24.95
CA LYS A 154 15.24 -23.81 -25.14
C LYS A 154 14.13 -23.85 -26.19
N MET A 155 13.20 -22.90 -26.14
CA MET A 155 12.06 -22.82 -27.02
C MET A 155 11.63 -21.37 -27.18
N ARG A 156 11.78 -20.84 -28.41
CA ARG A 156 11.25 -19.53 -28.74
C ARG A 156 9.75 -19.64 -28.98
N SER A 157 8.98 -18.83 -28.27
CA SER A 157 7.55 -18.65 -28.53
C SER A 157 7.21 -17.16 -28.48
N PRO A 158 6.22 -16.70 -29.27
CA PRO A 158 5.79 -15.31 -29.25
C PRO A 158 5.36 -14.83 -27.86
N ASP A 159 4.82 -15.72 -27.03
CA ASP A 159 4.39 -15.37 -25.68
C ASP A 159 5.56 -15.10 -24.73
N LEU A 160 6.64 -15.91 -24.81
CA LEU A 160 7.85 -15.71 -24.00
C LEU A 160 8.59 -14.44 -24.44
N GLU A 161 8.62 -14.15 -25.75
CA GLU A 161 9.24 -12.93 -26.27
C GLU A 161 8.50 -11.68 -25.80
N LYS A 162 7.16 -11.67 -25.89
CA LYS A 162 6.32 -10.56 -25.37
C LYS A 162 6.45 -10.38 -23.86
N GLU A 163 6.49 -11.47 -23.10
CA GLU A 163 6.70 -11.40 -21.64
C GLU A 163 8.07 -10.79 -21.31
N ASN A 164 9.13 -11.22 -22.00
CA ASN A 164 10.48 -10.71 -21.81
C ASN A 164 10.57 -9.21 -22.14
N GLU A 165 10.00 -8.77 -23.26
CA GLU A 165 9.94 -7.35 -23.64
C GLU A 165 9.21 -6.50 -22.59
N LEU A 166 8.07 -6.99 -22.09
CA LEU A 166 7.30 -6.31 -21.05
C LEU A 166 8.09 -6.20 -19.73
N LEU A 167 8.76 -7.28 -19.31
CA LEU A 167 9.54 -7.28 -18.08
C LEU A 167 10.82 -6.42 -18.18
N LEU A 168 11.44 -6.33 -19.36
CA LEU A 168 12.55 -5.40 -19.59
C LEU A 168 12.08 -3.94 -19.46
N ARG A 169 10.90 -3.59 -19.99
CA ARG A 169 10.29 -2.28 -19.79
C ARG A 169 9.96 -2.02 -18.33
N ALA A 170 9.35 -3.00 -17.65
CA ALA A 170 9.02 -2.90 -16.23
C ALA A 170 10.26 -2.69 -15.35
N ARG A 171 11.36 -3.41 -15.63
CA ARG A 171 12.64 -3.23 -14.94
C ARG A 171 13.16 -1.81 -15.10
N ALA A 172 13.23 -1.33 -16.34
CA ALA A 172 13.70 0.03 -16.63
C ALA A 172 12.82 1.10 -15.97
N HIS A 173 11.50 0.90 -15.92
CA HIS A 173 10.58 1.82 -15.23
C HIS A 173 10.81 1.84 -13.71
N LEU A 174 10.96 0.67 -13.09
CA LEU A 174 11.27 0.55 -11.66
C LEU A 174 12.63 1.15 -11.29
N GLU A 175 13.64 1.00 -12.16
CA GLU A 175 14.98 1.62 -11.99
C GLU A 175 14.93 3.15 -11.99
N THR A 176 13.88 3.77 -12.55
CA THR A 176 13.63 5.22 -12.45
C THR A 176 12.91 5.65 -11.18
N GLU A 177 12.78 4.76 -10.19
CA GLU A 177 12.06 4.99 -8.93
C GLU A 177 10.56 5.29 -9.12
N ARG A 178 9.98 4.71 -10.18
CA ARG A 178 8.56 4.89 -10.51
C ARG A 178 7.79 3.58 -10.36
N PRO A 179 6.62 3.60 -9.69
CA PRO A 179 5.80 2.41 -9.49
C PRO A 179 5.15 1.94 -10.78
N LEU A 180 4.91 0.63 -10.87
CA LEU A 180 4.31 0.01 -12.05
C LEU A 180 2.89 0.51 -12.33
N ARG A 181 2.18 1.05 -11.33
CA ARG A 181 0.87 1.72 -11.51
C ARG A 181 0.93 2.90 -12.49
N GLU A 182 2.09 3.53 -12.64
CA GLU A 182 2.33 4.63 -13.59
C GLU A 182 2.83 4.16 -14.95
N MET A 183 3.18 2.88 -15.09
CA MET A 183 3.64 2.37 -16.37
C MET A 183 2.42 2.14 -17.27
N GLU A 184 2.44 2.73 -18.46
CA GLU A 184 1.43 2.46 -19.47
C GLU A 184 1.53 1.00 -19.94
N MET A 185 0.45 0.26 -19.71
CA MET A 185 0.33 -1.14 -20.09
C MET A 185 -0.95 -1.34 -20.91
N SER A 186 -0.82 -2.06 -22.02
CA SER A 186 -1.99 -2.53 -22.77
C SER A 186 -2.83 -3.51 -21.94
N PRO A 187 -4.12 -3.74 -22.28
CA PRO A 187 -4.92 -4.76 -21.60
C PRO A 187 -4.29 -6.17 -21.66
N GLU A 188 -3.57 -6.49 -22.73
CA GLU A 188 -2.81 -7.74 -22.86
C GLU A 188 -1.61 -7.78 -21.92
N ASP A 189 -0.85 -6.68 -21.81
CA ASP A 189 0.28 -6.56 -20.89
C ASP A 189 -0.18 -6.75 -19.45
N LYS A 190 -1.25 -6.05 -19.03
CA LYS A 190 -1.86 -6.21 -17.70
C LYS A 190 -2.28 -7.65 -17.43
N LYS A 191 -2.78 -8.36 -18.44
CA LYS A 191 -3.13 -9.78 -18.31
C LYS A 191 -1.88 -10.65 -18.13
N ARG A 192 -0.76 -10.34 -18.81
CA ARG A 192 0.52 -11.06 -18.68
C ARG A 192 1.14 -10.87 -17.31
N VAL A 193 1.11 -9.67 -16.74
CA VAL A 193 1.73 -9.39 -15.43
C VAL A 193 0.83 -9.69 -14.22
N ARG A 194 -0.48 -9.91 -14.43
CA ARG A 194 -1.43 -10.19 -13.34
C ARG A 194 -0.98 -11.30 -12.38
N GLY A 195 -0.31 -12.34 -12.90
CA GLY A 195 0.18 -13.47 -12.10
C GLY A 195 1.35 -13.13 -11.18
N PHE A 196 2.07 -12.02 -11.42
CA PHE A 196 3.17 -11.57 -10.57
C PHE A 196 2.67 -10.94 -9.27
N MET A 197 1.46 -10.37 -9.31
CA MET A 197 0.83 -9.64 -8.20
C MET A 197 1.75 -8.54 -7.65
N PHE A 198 2.35 -7.75 -8.55
CA PHE A 198 3.27 -6.67 -8.21
C PHE A 198 2.67 -5.72 -7.15
N LEU A 199 3.51 -5.29 -6.21
CA LEU A 199 3.10 -4.45 -5.09
C LEU A 199 2.92 -2.99 -5.52
N SER A 200 3.85 -2.49 -6.32
CA SER A 200 3.88 -1.13 -6.87
C SER A 200 2.86 -0.91 -7.99
N GLU A 201 2.22 -1.96 -8.50
CA GLU A 201 1.07 -1.85 -9.40
C GLU A 201 -0.19 -1.34 -8.65
N LYS A 202 -0.24 -1.53 -7.31
CA LYS A 202 -1.32 -1.12 -6.36
C LYS A 202 -2.69 -1.09 -7.00
N PRO A 203 -3.68 -0.21 -6.75
CA PRO A 203 -3.66 1.24 -6.45
C PRO A 203 -3.35 1.61 -4.99
N MET A 204 -3.11 2.89 -4.71
CA MET A 204 -2.74 3.40 -3.38
C MET A 204 -3.54 4.65 -3.00
N LEU A 205 -4.07 4.65 -1.78
CA LEU A 205 -4.69 5.80 -1.12
C LEU A 205 -3.81 6.21 0.06
N TYR A 206 -3.38 7.46 0.12
CA TYR A 206 -2.67 7.99 1.28
C TYR A 206 -3.66 8.46 2.34
N VAL A 207 -3.47 8.01 3.57
CA VAL A 207 -4.26 8.38 4.74
C VAL A 207 -3.36 9.15 5.70
N LEU A 208 -3.43 10.48 5.60
CA LEU A 208 -2.63 11.36 6.44
C LEU A 208 -3.28 11.46 7.83
N ASN A 209 -2.64 10.88 8.83
CA ASN A 209 -3.13 10.89 10.21
C ASN A 209 -2.59 12.12 10.93
N ILE A 210 -3.46 13.08 11.23
CA ILE A 210 -3.10 14.35 11.86
C ILE A 210 -3.57 14.42 13.31
N GLY A 211 -2.93 15.28 14.11
CA GLY A 211 -3.26 15.44 15.52
C GLY A 211 -4.58 16.16 15.72
N GLU A 212 -5.29 15.85 16.80
CA GLU A 212 -6.48 16.59 17.19
C GLU A 212 -6.10 17.99 17.69
N SER A 213 -6.83 19.02 17.25
CA SER A 213 -6.65 20.39 17.71
C SER A 213 -7.96 21.19 17.59
N ALA A 214 -8.03 22.33 18.27
CA ALA A 214 -9.17 23.25 18.14
C ALA A 214 -9.33 23.82 16.71
N GLU A 215 -8.26 23.78 15.91
CA GLU A 215 -8.19 24.29 14.54
C GLU A 215 -8.22 23.16 13.50
N LEU A 216 -8.64 21.95 13.89
CA LEU A 216 -8.59 20.75 13.06
C LEU A 216 -9.21 20.94 11.67
N GLY A 217 -10.32 21.69 11.57
CA GLY A 217 -10.96 21.98 10.30
C GLY A 217 -10.04 22.67 9.28
N GLN A 218 -9.30 23.70 9.70
CA GLN A 218 -8.33 24.40 8.83
C GLN A 218 -7.07 23.56 8.62
N ALA A 219 -6.60 22.88 9.67
CA ALA A 219 -5.43 22.01 9.59
C ALA A 219 -5.63 20.86 8.60
N LEU A 220 -6.85 20.28 8.51
CA LEU A 220 -7.19 19.22 7.57
C LEU A 220 -6.97 19.63 6.11
N GLU A 221 -7.47 20.81 5.71
CA GLU A 221 -7.37 21.29 4.34
C GLU A 221 -5.93 21.67 3.95
N GLN A 222 -5.16 22.17 4.91
CA GLN A 222 -3.79 22.64 4.68
C GLN A 222 -2.74 21.53 4.81
N ALA A 223 -3.04 20.43 5.50
CA ALA A 223 -2.08 19.37 5.81
C ALA A 223 -1.38 18.79 4.56
N PRO A 224 -2.08 18.48 3.44
CA PRO A 224 -1.40 17.96 2.25
C PRO A 224 -0.33 18.89 1.67
N ALA A 225 -0.55 20.20 1.75
CA ALA A 225 0.40 21.22 1.31
C ALA A 225 1.51 21.42 2.35
N ALA A 226 1.15 21.53 3.63
CA ALA A 226 2.09 21.72 4.74
C ALA A 226 3.14 20.60 4.83
N PHE A 227 2.72 19.35 4.60
CA PHE A 227 3.62 18.19 4.60
C PHE A 227 4.17 17.84 3.21
N ARG A 228 3.90 18.67 2.18
CA ARG A 228 4.40 18.50 0.81
C ARG A 228 4.05 17.15 0.17
N VAL A 229 2.89 16.58 0.54
CA VAL A 229 2.44 15.26 0.03
C VAL A 229 1.49 15.35 -1.17
N THR A 230 1.13 16.57 -1.60
CA THR A 230 0.17 16.80 -2.69
C THR A 230 0.62 16.18 -4.00
N GLU A 231 1.90 16.33 -4.37
CA GLU A 231 2.45 15.76 -5.60
C GLU A 231 2.47 14.22 -5.54
N ALA A 232 2.88 13.65 -4.42
CA ALA A 232 2.85 12.21 -4.21
C ALA A 232 1.42 11.64 -4.30
N ALA A 233 0.44 12.33 -3.73
CA ALA A 233 -0.96 11.92 -3.74
C ALA A 233 -1.67 12.13 -5.10
N ALA A 234 -1.11 12.95 -6.00
CA ALA A 234 -1.64 13.14 -7.35
C ALA A 234 -1.22 12.05 -8.34
N ARG A 235 -0.29 11.18 -7.94
CA ARG A 235 0.14 10.02 -8.73
C ARG A 235 -1.01 8.99 -8.78
N PRO A 236 -1.19 8.29 -9.92
CA PRO A 236 -2.27 7.33 -10.12
C PRO A 236 -2.20 6.10 -9.20
#